data_AF-W5QTG8-F1
#
_entry.id   AF-W5QTG8-F1
#
_cell.length_a   1.000
_cell.length_b   1.000
_cell.length_c   1.000
_cell.angle_alpha   90.00
_cell.angle_beta   90.00
_cell.angle_gamma   90.00
#
_symmetry.space_group_name_H-M   'P 1'
#
loop_
_entity.id
_entity.type
_entity.pdbx_description
1 polymer ?
#
loop_
_entity_poly.entity_id
_entity_poly.type
_entity_poly.pdbx_seq_one_letter_code
_entity_poly.pdbx_strand_id
1 'polypeptide(L)'
;MKRLFYSLAVLMMLALTACTTKSEKNDGVNDFRIQRGTNLSHWLSQSEERGELRLKHIQEDDFARLDSLGFDFVRIPIDEVQFWDENGEKLPEAWNLLTFALDQCGKHHLRAIVDLHIIRSHYFNAVNEGDSSSNTLFTSEEAQQDLINMWHQLSDELKGYSNDSVAYEFMNEPVADEHEQWNQLIAKVHKALRELEPQRTLVIGSNMWQGYETMKYLKVPEGDKNIILSFHYYNPMILTHYGACGHPSAAILAT
;
A
#
# COMPACT_ATOMS: atom_id res chain seq x y z
N MET A 1 85.04 16.97 -8.59
CA MET A 1 83.91 16.71 -9.51
C MET A 1 82.62 17.13 -8.80
N LYS A 2 81.84 18.04 -9.42
CA LYS A 2 80.36 18.23 -9.41
C LYS A 2 79.58 17.79 -8.15
N ARG A 3 78.65 18.50 -7.52
CA ARG A 3 77.86 19.73 -7.77
C ARG A 3 77.10 20.05 -6.44
N LEU A 4 76.73 21.32 -6.22
CA LEU A 4 75.68 21.82 -5.30
C LEU A 4 74.43 20.91 -5.24
N PHE A 5 73.65 20.90 -4.14
CA PHE A 5 72.20 21.19 -4.16
C PHE A 5 71.56 21.30 -2.75
N TYR A 6 70.58 22.21 -2.69
CA TYR A 6 69.73 22.72 -1.61
C TYR A 6 68.83 21.69 -0.93
N SER A 7 68.31 22.03 0.27
CA SER A 7 66.94 21.74 0.76
C SER A 7 66.72 22.46 2.11
N LEU A 8 66.54 23.78 2.17
CA LEU A 8 65.26 24.51 2.16
C LEU A 8 64.03 23.77 2.70
N ALA A 9 63.47 24.34 3.76
CA ALA A 9 62.25 23.93 4.44
C ALA A 9 61.03 23.87 3.52
N VAL A 10 60.21 22.83 3.66
CA VAL A 10 58.82 22.83 3.20
C VAL A 10 57.95 22.29 4.34
N LEU A 11 57.28 23.23 4.99
CA LEU A 11 56.22 23.01 5.97
C LEU A 11 55.03 22.36 5.21
N MET A 12 54.79 21.07 5.44
CA MET A 12 53.70 20.36 4.80
C MET A 12 52.40 20.66 5.58
N MET A 13 51.65 21.67 5.12
CA MET A 13 50.26 21.88 5.56
C MET A 13 49.40 20.70 5.09
N LEU A 14 49.00 19.85 6.04
CA LEU A 14 47.90 18.91 5.86
C LEU A 14 46.59 19.71 5.77
N ALA A 15 46.11 19.97 4.56
CA ALA A 15 44.74 20.36 4.33
C ALA A 15 43.84 19.15 4.59
N LEU A 16 43.34 19.03 5.82
CA LEU A 16 42.20 18.20 6.15
C LEU A 16 40.97 18.80 5.44
N THR A 17 40.69 18.39 4.21
CA THR A 17 39.36 18.53 3.62
C THR A 17 38.42 17.64 4.42
N ALA A 18 37.83 18.20 5.47
CA ALA A 18 36.61 17.65 6.04
C ALA A 18 35.56 17.67 4.93
N CYS A 19 35.25 16.49 4.36
CA CYS A 19 33.99 16.29 3.66
C CYS A 19 32.89 16.49 4.68
N THR A 20 32.43 17.72 4.82
CA THR A 20 31.12 18.01 5.39
C THR A 20 30.12 17.44 4.39
N THR A 21 29.63 16.23 4.67
CA THR A 21 28.37 15.77 4.11
C THR A 21 27.34 16.81 4.51
N LYS A 22 26.94 17.67 3.57
CA LYS A 22 25.70 18.43 3.72
C LYS A 22 24.63 17.37 3.93
N SER A 23 24.13 17.29 5.17
CA SER A 23 22.84 16.67 5.42
C SER A 23 21.85 17.38 4.51
N GLU A 24 21.50 16.73 3.40
CA GLU A 24 20.41 17.19 2.57
C GLU A 24 19.20 17.29 3.48
N LYS A 25 18.59 18.48 3.53
CA LYS A 25 17.30 18.64 4.18
C LYS A 25 16.35 17.70 3.44
N ASN A 26 16.01 16.58 4.06
CA ASN A 26 14.92 15.72 3.61
C ASN A 26 13.65 16.61 3.62
N ASP A 27 13.16 16.96 2.44
CA ASP A 27 12.06 17.91 2.24
C ASP A 27 10.69 17.33 2.59
N GLY A 28 10.69 16.10 3.12
CA GLY A 28 9.52 15.37 3.54
C GLY A 28 8.93 14.49 2.43
N VAL A 29 9.46 14.52 1.21
CA VAL A 29 8.92 13.79 0.05
C VAL A 29 9.74 12.52 -0.20
N ASN A 30 9.06 11.38 -0.33
CA ASN A 30 9.70 10.11 -0.73
C ASN A 30 9.75 9.95 -2.26
N ASP A 31 10.45 8.92 -2.75
CA ASP A 31 10.57 8.57 -4.17
C ASP A 31 9.78 7.32 -4.57
N PHE A 32 8.63 7.10 -3.93
CA PHE A 32 7.66 6.12 -4.39
C PHE A 32 7.00 6.62 -5.69
N ARG A 33 7.34 6.01 -6.83
CA ARG A 33 6.85 6.38 -8.18
C ARG A 33 6.41 5.14 -8.92
N ILE A 34 5.20 5.18 -9.47
CA ILE A 34 4.56 4.03 -10.14
C ILE A 34 3.85 4.48 -11.42
N GLN A 35 3.75 3.59 -12.41
CA GLN A 35 3.10 3.88 -13.69
C GLN A 35 2.27 2.72 -14.24
N ARG A 36 2.79 1.49 -14.20
CA ARG A 36 2.17 0.31 -14.82
C ARG A 36 2.21 -0.84 -13.83
N GLY A 37 1.05 -1.12 -13.24
CA GLY A 37 0.93 -2.18 -12.26
C GLY A 37 -0.12 -3.21 -12.61
N THR A 38 -0.15 -4.25 -11.78
CA THR A 38 -1.22 -5.25 -11.78
C THR A 38 -1.56 -5.65 -10.36
N ASN A 39 -2.67 -6.37 -10.19
CA ASN A 39 -3.12 -6.83 -8.88
C ASN A 39 -2.76 -8.30 -8.66
N LEU A 40 -2.32 -8.62 -7.45
CA LEU A 40 -2.15 -10.01 -6.98
C LEU A 40 -3.46 -10.49 -6.34
N SER A 41 -4.54 -10.47 -7.11
CA SER A 41 -5.91 -10.83 -6.68
C SER A 41 -6.07 -12.34 -6.46
N HIS A 42 -7.13 -12.73 -5.74
CA HIS A 42 -7.49 -14.13 -5.47
C HIS A 42 -6.42 -14.96 -4.75
N TRP A 43 -5.57 -14.27 -3.99
CA TRP A 43 -4.47 -14.86 -3.24
C TRP A 43 -4.60 -14.56 -1.74
N LEU A 44 -4.11 -13.39 -1.30
CA LEU A 44 -4.23 -12.92 0.09
C LEU A 44 -5.56 -12.17 0.35
N SER A 45 -6.38 -12.07 -0.69
CA SER A 45 -7.72 -11.50 -0.68
C SER A 45 -8.62 -12.29 -1.64
N GLN A 46 -9.91 -12.37 -1.34
CA GLN A 46 -10.93 -13.01 -2.19
C GLN A 46 -10.62 -14.48 -2.51
N SER A 47 -10.09 -15.22 -1.53
CA SER A 47 -9.72 -16.63 -1.66
C SER A 47 -9.95 -17.43 -0.39
N GLU A 48 -10.50 -18.64 -0.53
CA GLU A 48 -10.65 -19.61 0.55
C GLU A 48 -9.42 -20.51 0.72
N GLU A 49 -8.52 -20.57 -0.27
CA GLU A 49 -7.38 -21.49 -0.28
C GLU A 49 -6.46 -21.25 0.92
N ARG A 50 -5.96 -22.28 1.60
CA ARG A 50 -4.97 -22.19 2.69
C ARG A 50 -3.84 -23.20 2.49
N GLY A 51 -2.73 -23.05 3.19
CA GLY A 51 -1.63 -24.02 3.18
C GLY A 51 -1.02 -24.17 1.80
N GLU A 52 -0.77 -25.42 1.37
CA GLU A 52 -0.01 -25.69 0.14
C GLU A 52 -0.60 -25.06 -1.14
N LEU A 53 -1.93 -24.99 -1.26
CA LEU A 53 -2.55 -24.41 -2.46
C LEU A 53 -2.24 -22.91 -2.54
N ARG A 54 -2.40 -22.19 -1.42
CA ARG A 54 -2.06 -20.77 -1.32
C ARG A 54 -0.58 -20.50 -1.56
N LEU A 55 0.31 -21.33 -1.02
CA LEU A 55 1.75 -21.21 -1.20
C LEU A 55 2.18 -21.38 -2.67
N LYS A 56 1.41 -22.12 -3.47
CA LYS A 56 1.69 -22.37 -4.90
C LYS A 56 1.00 -21.37 -5.82
N HIS A 57 0.13 -20.51 -5.30
CA HIS A 57 -0.72 -19.61 -6.09
C HIS A 57 0.08 -18.49 -6.76
N ILE A 58 0.91 -17.77 -5.99
CA ILE A 58 1.85 -16.75 -6.48
C ILE A 58 3.26 -17.14 -6.04
N GLN A 59 4.20 -17.22 -6.97
CA GLN A 59 5.58 -17.64 -6.75
C GLN A 59 6.58 -16.64 -7.35
N GLU A 60 7.87 -16.82 -7.08
CA GLU A 60 8.94 -15.94 -7.58
C GLU A 60 8.91 -15.76 -9.11
N ASP A 61 8.61 -16.84 -9.84
CA ASP A 61 8.48 -16.80 -11.31
C ASP A 61 7.41 -15.82 -11.81
N ASP A 62 6.36 -15.56 -11.01
CA ASP A 62 5.34 -14.57 -11.35
C ASP A 62 5.90 -13.14 -11.26
N PHE A 63 6.65 -12.81 -10.20
CA PHE A 63 7.31 -11.50 -10.06
C PHE A 63 8.39 -11.28 -11.13
N ALA A 64 9.19 -12.30 -11.41
CA ALA A 64 10.17 -12.27 -12.50
C ALA A 64 9.50 -12.02 -13.86
N ARG A 65 8.34 -12.64 -14.08
CA ARG A 65 7.55 -12.42 -15.30
C ARG A 65 7.00 -11.00 -15.37
N LEU A 66 6.48 -10.45 -14.26
CA LEU A 66 5.97 -9.08 -14.22
C LEU A 66 7.06 -8.04 -14.55
N ASP A 67 8.25 -8.18 -13.97
CA ASP A 67 9.42 -7.34 -14.29
C ASP A 67 9.76 -7.45 -15.79
N SER A 68 9.82 -8.69 -16.33
CA SER A 68 10.11 -8.91 -17.76
C SER A 68 9.07 -8.30 -18.72
N LEU A 69 7.83 -8.12 -18.27
CA LEU A 69 6.74 -7.51 -19.02
C LEU A 69 6.72 -5.97 -18.89
N GLY A 70 7.59 -5.41 -18.04
CA GLY A 70 7.72 -3.97 -17.82
C GLY A 70 6.66 -3.38 -16.89
N PHE A 71 6.13 -4.17 -15.95
CA PHE A 71 5.40 -3.63 -14.80
C PHE A 71 6.39 -3.03 -13.80
N ASP A 72 5.99 -1.97 -13.09
CA ASP A 72 6.82 -1.30 -12.07
C ASP A 72 6.20 -1.32 -10.66
N PHE A 73 4.98 -1.85 -10.51
CA PHE A 73 4.40 -2.15 -9.21
C PHE A 73 3.38 -3.28 -9.24
N VAL A 74 3.10 -3.81 -8.05
CA VAL A 74 1.95 -4.67 -7.79
C VAL A 74 1.08 -4.08 -6.69
N ARG A 75 -0.23 -4.28 -6.80
CA ARG A 75 -1.18 -4.05 -5.71
C ARG A 75 -1.52 -5.39 -5.05
N ILE A 76 -1.37 -5.45 -3.74
CA ILE A 76 -1.50 -6.65 -2.90
C ILE A 76 -2.73 -6.44 -2.01
N PRO A 77 -3.93 -6.81 -2.48
CA PRO A 77 -5.13 -6.77 -1.64
C PRO A 77 -5.03 -7.86 -0.56
N ILE A 78 -5.42 -7.51 0.67
CA ILE A 78 -5.44 -8.41 1.82
C ILE A 78 -6.79 -8.38 2.52
N ASP A 79 -7.29 -9.55 2.94
CA ASP A 79 -8.51 -9.61 3.75
C ASP A 79 -8.18 -9.88 5.23
N GLU A 80 -8.97 -9.30 6.14
CA GLU A 80 -8.77 -9.45 7.58
C GLU A 80 -8.74 -10.92 8.01
N VAL A 81 -9.67 -11.74 7.49
CA VAL A 81 -9.81 -13.17 7.81
C VAL A 81 -8.62 -14.04 7.37
N GLN A 82 -7.69 -13.46 6.62
CA GLN A 82 -6.47 -14.12 6.14
C GLN A 82 -5.31 -13.89 7.09
N PHE A 83 -5.27 -12.69 7.70
CA PHE A 83 -4.15 -12.21 8.51
C PHE A 83 -4.43 -12.27 10.00
N TRP A 84 -5.69 -12.26 10.42
CA TRP A 84 -6.10 -12.27 11.82
C TRP A 84 -7.22 -13.27 12.11
N ASP A 85 -7.14 -13.93 13.26
CA ASP A 85 -8.26 -14.70 13.79
C ASP A 85 -9.36 -13.79 14.36
N GLU A 86 -10.42 -14.37 14.93
CA GLU A 86 -11.53 -13.62 15.53
C GLU A 86 -11.15 -12.86 16.81
N ASN A 87 -10.03 -13.18 17.43
CA ASN A 87 -9.50 -12.49 18.61
C ASN A 87 -8.52 -11.36 18.23
N GLY A 88 -8.26 -11.16 16.92
CA GLY A 88 -7.29 -10.19 16.42
C GLY A 88 -5.83 -10.68 16.47
N GLU A 89 -5.60 -11.98 16.67
CA GLU A 89 -4.25 -12.56 16.70
C GLU A 89 -3.75 -12.86 15.27
N LYS A 90 -2.47 -12.56 15.02
CA LYS A 90 -1.84 -12.75 13.71
C LYS A 90 -1.84 -14.23 13.29
N LEU A 91 -2.26 -14.51 12.05
CA LEU A 91 -2.18 -15.81 11.39
C LEU A 91 -0.88 -15.92 10.57
N PRO A 92 0.17 -16.63 11.05
CA PRO A 92 1.53 -16.47 10.53
C PRO A 92 1.71 -16.76 9.03
N GLU A 93 0.91 -17.66 8.45
CA GLU A 93 1.01 -18.04 7.04
C GLU A 93 0.84 -16.82 6.11
N ALA A 94 -0.20 -16.01 6.31
CA ALA A 94 -0.48 -14.87 5.44
C ALA A 94 0.58 -13.76 5.59
N TRP A 95 1.08 -13.53 6.82
CA TRP A 95 2.17 -12.60 7.08
C TRP A 95 3.48 -13.01 6.40
N ASN A 96 3.81 -14.31 6.42
CA ASN A 96 4.98 -14.84 5.71
C ASN A 96 4.84 -14.69 4.19
N LEU A 97 3.62 -14.84 3.65
CA LEU A 97 3.36 -14.66 2.23
C LEU A 97 3.42 -13.20 1.80
N LEU A 98 2.93 -12.28 2.63
CA LEU A 98 3.05 -10.84 2.40
C LEU A 98 4.53 -10.43 2.36
N THR A 99 5.32 -10.81 3.38
CA THR A 99 6.75 -10.48 3.41
C THR A 99 7.50 -11.14 2.26
N PHE A 100 7.19 -12.38 1.90
CA PHE A 100 7.69 -13.01 0.69
C PHE A 100 7.39 -12.17 -0.57
N ALA A 101 6.15 -11.71 -0.76
CA ALA A 101 5.80 -10.88 -1.92
C ALA A 101 6.60 -9.57 -1.95
N LEU A 102 6.76 -8.90 -0.81
CA LEU A 102 7.50 -7.64 -0.73
C LEU A 102 9.01 -7.84 -1.00
N ASP A 103 9.59 -8.94 -0.52
CA ASP A 103 10.96 -9.34 -0.83
C ASP A 103 11.12 -9.61 -2.34
N GLN A 104 10.16 -10.31 -2.96
CA GLN A 104 10.17 -10.54 -4.40
C GLN A 104 10.00 -9.25 -5.20
N CYS A 105 9.17 -8.31 -4.73
CA CYS A 105 9.06 -6.99 -5.33
C CYS A 105 10.42 -6.28 -5.37
N GLY A 106 11.14 -6.27 -4.24
CA GLY A 106 12.48 -5.68 -4.15
C GLY A 106 13.51 -6.33 -5.06
N LYS A 107 13.48 -7.66 -5.20
CA LYS A 107 14.37 -8.40 -6.11
C LYS A 107 14.09 -8.14 -7.60
N HIS A 108 12.83 -7.86 -7.94
CA HIS A 108 12.34 -7.75 -9.31
C HIS A 108 11.95 -6.32 -9.70
N HIS A 109 12.53 -5.30 -9.05
CA HIS A 109 12.32 -3.88 -9.39
C HIS A 109 10.85 -3.41 -9.37
N LEU A 110 10.00 -4.09 -8.60
CA LEU A 110 8.61 -3.74 -8.41
C LEU A 110 8.43 -2.99 -7.08
N ARG A 111 7.52 -2.03 -7.07
CA ARG A 111 6.96 -1.46 -5.83
C ARG A 111 5.70 -2.22 -5.42
N ALA A 112 5.28 -2.05 -4.17
CA ALA A 112 4.07 -2.67 -3.66
C ALA A 112 3.11 -1.62 -3.07
N ILE A 113 1.83 -1.77 -3.37
CA ILE A 113 0.73 -1.13 -2.62
C ILE A 113 0.03 -2.24 -1.83
N VAL A 114 0.06 -2.16 -0.51
CA VAL A 114 -0.71 -3.08 0.36
C VAL A 114 -2.04 -2.43 0.67
N ASP A 115 -3.13 -3.14 0.42
CA ASP A 115 -4.51 -2.64 0.52
C ASP A 115 -5.33 -3.52 1.47
N LEU A 116 -5.98 -2.91 2.47
CA LEU A 116 -7.01 -3.61 3.24
C LEU A 116 -8.28 -3.70 2.39
N HIS A 117 -8.52 -4.90 1.85
CA HIS A 117 -9.48 -5.11 0.77
C HIS A 117 -10.87 -5.48 1.29
N ILE A 118 -10.92 -6.45 2.21
CA ILE A 118 -12.13 -6.88 2.91
C ILE A 118 -11.80 -6.98 4.40
N ILE A 119 -12.57 -6.29 5.23
CA ILE A 119 -12.48 -6.41 6.68
C ILE A 119 -13.83 -6.86 7.23
N ARG A 120 -13.84 -7.44 8.43
CA ARG A 120 -15.06 -7.99 9.04
C ARG A 120 -16.17 -6.95 9.21
N SER A 121 -15.78 -5.70 9.41
CA SER A 121 -16.71 -4.56 9.55
C SER A 121 -17.04 -3.84 8.24
N HIS A 122 -16.49 -4.27 7.10
CA HIS A 122 -16.73 -3.68 5.80
C HIS A 122 -16.32 -4.55 4.61
N TYR A 123 -17.27 -4.77 3.69
CA TYR A 123 -17.01 -5.08 2.29
C TYR A 123 -18.10 -4.49 1.39
N PHE A 124 -17.76 -4.16 0.14
CA PHE A 124 -18.65 -3.38 -0.73
C PHE A 124 -19.93 -4.13 -1.12
N ASN A 125 -19.92 -5.47 -1.11
CA ASN A 125 -21.03 -6.30 -1.61
C ASN A 125 -21.98 -6.77 -0.50
N ALA A 126 -21.77 -6.38 0.76
CA ALA A 126 -22.53 -6.87 1.90
C ALA A 126 -24.05 -6.70 1.73
N VAL A 127 -24.48 -5.57 1.15
CA VAL A 127 -25.90 -5.31 0.89
C VAL A 127 -26.51 -6.32 -0.09
N ASN A 128 -25.80 -6.64 -1.17
CA ASN A 128 -26.28 -7.58 -2.19
C ASN A 128 -26.28 -9.03 -1.69
N GLU A 129 -25.40 -9.35 -0.74
CA GLU A 129 -25.32 -10.65 -0.08
C GLU A 129 -26.30 -10.79 1.09
N GLY A 130 -27.11 -9.76 1.36
CA GLY A 130 -28.10 -9.77 2.44
C GLY A 130 -27.51 -9.58 3.83
N ASP A 131 -26.28 -9.09 3.91
CA ASP A 131 -25.47 -8.93 5.12
C ASP A 131 -25.16 -7.44 5.38
N SER A 132 -26.05 -6.53 5.00
CA SER A 132 -25.82 -5.08 5.18
C SER A 132 -25.50 -4.68 6.63
N SER A 133 -25.91 -5.48 7.61
CA SER A 133 -25.62 -5.28 9.03
C SER A 133 -24.15 -5.48 9.41
N SER A 134 -23.35 -6.17 8.60
CA SER A 134 -21.91 -6.33 8.87
C SER A 134 -21.11 -5.06 8.58
N ASN A 135 -21.60 -4.19 7.69
CA ASN A 135 -20.98 -2.90 7.37
C ASN A 135 -21.18 -1.88 8.50
N THR A 136 -20.38 -2.02 9.56
CA THR A 136 -20.41 -1.16 10.76
C THR A 136 -19.29 -0.13 10.79
N LEU A 137 -18.31 -0.22 9.88
CA LEU A 137 -17.12 0.63 9.84
C LEU A 137 -17.42 2.14 9.92
N PHE A 138 -18.46 2.62 9.23
CA PHE A 138 -18.75 4.06 9.16
C PHE A 138 -19.61 4.59 10.31
N THR A 139 -20.09 3.72 11.21
CA THR A 139 -21.01 4.07 12.30
C THR A 139 -20.54 3.59 13.68
N SER A 140 -19.56 2.69 13.74
CA SER A 140 -18.98 2.16 14.98
C SER A 140 -17.57 2.68 15.21
N GLU A 141 -17.35 3.39 16.32
CA GLU A 141 -16.01 3.84 16.74
C GLU A 141 -15.08 2.65 17.04
N GLU A 142 -15.62 1.53 17.52
CA GLU A 142 -14.86 0.29 17.75
C GLU A 142 -14.32 -0.28 16.44
N ALA A 143 -15.18 -0.40 15.42
CA ALA A 143 -14.77 -0.89 14.09
C ALA A 143 -13.72 0.02 13.42
N GLN A 144 -13.82 1.34 13.63
CA GLN A 144 -12.82 2.29 13.13
C GLN A 144 -11.49 2.15 13.87
N GLN A 145 -11.54 1.90 15.18
CA GLN A 145 -10.35 1.64 15.98
C GLN A 145 -9.70 0.31 15.58
N ASP A 146 -10.47 -0.72 15.25
CA ASP A 146 -9.96 -2.00 14.76
C ASP A 146 -9.25 -1.85 13.42
N LEU A 147 -9.79 -1.05 12.49
CA LEU A 147 -9.11 -0.68 11.25
C LEU A 147 -7.75 -0.02 11.52
N ILE A 148 -7.70 0.92 12.47
CA ILE A 148 -6.45 1.58 12.88
C ILE A 148 -5.48 0.56 13.51
N ASN A 149 -5.97 -0.36 14.33
CA ASN A 149 -5.15 -1.40 14.96
C ASN A 149 -4.56 -2.37 13.92
N MET A 150 -5.33 -2.74 12.88
CA MET A 150 -4.80 -3.50 11.73
C MET A 150 -3.68 -2.73 11.04
N TRP A 151 -3.86 -1.43 10.77
CA TRP A 151 -2.82 -0.59 10.21
C TRP A 151 -1.57 -0.45 11.09
N HIS A 152 -1.73 -0.39 12.42
CA HIS A 152 -0.60 -0.41 13.35
C HIS A 152 0.18 -1.73 13.25
N GLN A 153 -0.51 -2.87 13.20
CA GLN A 153 0.13 -4.19 13.08
C GLN A 153 0.82 -4.37 11.72
N LEU A 154 0.22 -3.86 10.65
CA LEU A 154 0.83 -3.83 9.31
C LEU A 154 2.06 -2.93 9.31
N SER A 155 1.96 -1.70 9.80
CA SER A 155 3.12 -0.80 9.90
C SER A 155 4.25 -1.40 10.73
N ASP A 156 3.96 -2.08 11.84
CA ASP A 156 4.99 -2.73 12.66
C ASP A 156 5.80 -3.78 11.88
N GLU A 157 5.14 -4.54 11.01
CA GLU A 157 5.76 -5.53 10.13
C GLU A 157 6.47 -4.89 8.92
N LEU A 158 5.85 -3.86 8.35
CA LEU A 158 6.23 -3.31 7.05
C LEU A 158 7.18 -2.10 7.13
N LYS A 159 7.37 -1.50 8.30
CA LYS A 159 8.25 -0.34 8.52
C LYS A 159 9.71 -0.57 8.11
N GLY A 160 10.15 -1.83 8.03
CA GLY A 160 11.50 -2.19 7.59
C GLY A 160 11.74 -1.98 6.09
N TYR A 161 10.68 -1.94 5.28
CA TYR A 161 10.78 -1.68 3.84
C TYR A 161 10.88 -0.17 3.57
N SER A 162 11.68 0.21 2.55
CA SER A 162 11.87 1.61 2.19
C SER A 162 10.55 2.32 1.90
N ASN A 163 10.46 3.61 2.23
CA ASN A 163 9.34 4.48 1.83
C ASN A 163 9.16 4.54 0.31
N ASP A 164 10.21 4.22 -0.45
CA ASP A 164 10.20 4.25 -1.91
C ASP A 164 9.70 2.93 -2.54
N SER A 165 9.54 1.87 -1.73
CA SER A 165 9.19 0.52 -2.20
C SER A 165 7.80 0.04 -1.79
N VAL A 166 7.27 0.49 -0.65
CA VAL A 166 5.94 0.06 -0.15
C VAL A 166 5.07 1.26 0.18
N ALA A 167 3.81 1.22 -0.26
CA ALA A 167 2.75 2.17 0.05
C ALA A 167 1.54 1.46 0.69
N TYR A 168 0.73 2.21 1.43
CA TYR A 168 -0.44 1.71 2.16
C TYR A 168 -1.73 2.32 1.58
N GLU A 169 -2.63 1.50 1.03
CA GLU A 169 -3.98 1.91 0.63
C GLU A 169 -4.98 1.63 1.74
N PHE A 170 -5.62 2.67 2.27
CA PHE A 170 -6.36 2.60 3.53
C PHE A 170 -7.48 1.56 3.57
N MET A 171 -8.24 1.48 2.48
CA MET A 171 -9.39 0.61 2.33
C MET A 171 -9.81 0.56 0.87
N ASN A 172 -10.16 -0.63 0.40
CA ASN A 172 -10.80 -0.84 -0.88
C ASN A 172 -12.28 -0.43 -0.86
N GLU A 173 -12.71 0.28 -1.90
CA GLU A 173 -14.13 0.50 -2.25
C GLU A 173 -15.05 0.84 -1.06
N PRO A 174 -14.78 1.91 -0.28
CA PRO A 174 -15.69 2.37 0.75
C PRO A 174 -17.06 2.68 0.17
N VAL A 175 -18.10 2.31 0.92
CA VAL A 175 -19.52 2.52 0.56
C VAL A 175 -20.27 3.14 1.75
N ALA A 176 -19.72 4.23 2.29
CA ALA A 176 -20.37 4.97 3.36
C ALA A 176 -21.62 5.69 2.81
N ASP A 177 -22.68 5.79 3.61
CA ASP A 177 -23.91 6.48 3.21
C ASP A 177 -23.64 7.95 2.82
N GLU A 178 -22.80 8.63 3.62
CA GLU A 178 -22.40 10.01 3.41
C GLU A 178 -20.89 10.11 3.13
N HIS A 179 -20.50 10.92 2.12
CA HIS A 179 -19.09 11.16 1.79
C HIS A 179 -18.27 11.68 2.99
N GLU A 180 -18.91 12.42 3.90
CA GLU A 180 -18.22 12.95 5.08
C GLU A 180 -17.80 11.87 6.08
N GLN A 181 -18.55 10.77 6.21
CA GLN A 181 -18.16 9.66 7.09
C GLN A 181 -16.83 9.05 6.63
N TRP A 182 -16.67 8.87 5.31
CA TRP A 182 -15.40 8.39 4.76
C TRP A 182 -14.27 9.39 4.97
N ASN A 183 -14.50 10.69 4.72
CA ASN A 183 -13.50 11.73 4.96
C ASN A 183 -13.04 11.80 6.43
N GLN A 184 -13.96 11.63 7.38
CA GLN A 184 -13.62 11.58 8.81
C GLN A 184 -12.76 10.35 9.13
N LEU A 185 -13.07 9.19 8.55
CA LEU A 185 -12.27 7.99 8.74
C LEU A 185 -10.88 8.11 8.11
N ILE A 186 -10.77 8.67 6.90
CA ILE A 186 -9.48 9.01 6.26
C ILE A 186 -8.65 9.85 7.23
N ALA A 187 -9.22 10.90 7.82
CA ALA A 187 -8.48 11.77 8.74
C ALA A 187 -7.99 11.02 10.00
N LYS A 188 -8.79 10.10 10.55
CA LYS A 188 -8.40 9.27 11.70
C LYS A 188 -7.26 8.32 11.35
N VAL A 189 -7.39 7.56 10.26
CA VAL A 189 -6.37 6.59 9.80
C VAL A 189 -5.08 7.29 9.39
N HIS A 190 -5.20 8.40 8.65
CA HIS A 190 -4.07 9.25 8.25
C HIS A 190 -3.26 9.73 9.45
N LYS A 191 -3.94 10.30 10.47
CA LYS A 191 -3.29 10.77 11.68
C LYS A 191 -2.54 9.64 12.39
N ALA A 192 -3.19 8.50 12.59
CA ALA A 192 -2.61 7.34 13.25
C ALA A 192 -1.37 6.82 12.51
N LEU A 193 -1.47 6.65 11.19
CA LEU A 193 -0.34 6.20 10.37
C LEU A 193 0.80 7.22 10.35
N ARG A 194 0.53 8.53 10.34
CA ARG A 194 1.60 9.55 10.35
C ARG A 194 2.37 9.62 11.67
N GLU A 195 1.78 9.17 12.77
CA GLU A 195 2.49 9.03 14.05
C GLU A 195 3.56 7.92 13.98
N LEU A 196 3.33 6.87 13.19
CA LEU A 196 4.25 5.73 13.03
C LEU A 196 5.16 5.84 11.80
N GLU A 197 4.63 6.41 10.72
CA GLU A 197 5.19 6.38 9.36
C GLU A 197 5.15 7.79 8.75
N PRO A 198 6.07 8.69 9.16
CA PRO A 198 6.01 10.11 8.77
C PRO A 198 6.16 10.35 7.27
N GLN A 199 6.75 9.41 6.54
CA GLN A 199 7.10 9.56 5.12
C GLN A 199 6.55 8.44 4.22
N ARG A 200 5.82 7.46 4.73
CA ARG A 200 5.24 6.39 3.91
C ARG A 200 4.24 6.95 2.91
N THR A 201 4.25 6.45 1.67
CA THR A 201 3.18 6.82 0.73
C THR A 201 1.87 6.20 1.19
N LEU A 202 0.86 7.05 1.35
CA LEU A 202 -0.50 6.64 1.67
C LEU A 202 -1.36 6.81 0.42
N VAL A 203 -2.15 5.79 0.09
CA VAL A 203 -3.06 5.79 -1.05
C VAL A 203 -4.48 5.95 -0.52
N ILE A 204 -5.21 6.93 -1.04
CA ILE A 204 -6.58 7.21 -0.64
C ILE A 204 -7.47 7.36 -1.87
N GLY A 205 -8.64 6.73 -1.85
CA GLY A 205 -9.68 6.92 -2.86
C GLY A 205 -10.91 7.63 -2.31
N SER A 206 -11.85 7.95 -3.20
CA SER A 206 -13.15 8.52 -2.85
C SER A 206 -14.13 7.48 -2.30
N ASN A 207 -15.24 7.94 -1.74
CA ASN A 207 -16.36 7.09 -1.34
C ASN A 207 -17.10 6.52 -2.58
N MET A 208 -17.96 5.52 -2.41
CA MET A 208 -18.71 4.81 -3.46
C MET A 208 -17.78 4.09 -4.44
N TRP A 209 -17.18 2.99 -3.97
CA TRP A 209 -16.31 2.11 -4.76
C TRP A 209 -15.06 2.79 -5.34
N GLN A 210 -14.57 3.85 -4.66
CA GLN A 210 -13.51 4.71 -5.19
C GLN A 210 -13.82 5.18 -6.63
N GLY A 211 -15.09 5.48 -6.91
CA GLY A 211 -15.51 5.90 -8.25
C GLY A 211 -14.96 7.27 -8.62
N TYR A 212 -14.52 7.44 -9.88
CA TYR A 212 -14.01 8.74 -10.35
C TYR A 212 -15.02 9.90 -10.19
N GLU A 213 -16.33 9.62 -10.28
CA GLU A 213 -17.44 10.58 -10.13
C GLU A 213 -17.48 11.24 -8.74
N THR A 214 -17.00 10.55 -7.70
CA THR A 214 -17.06 10.99 -6.30
C THR A 214 -15.77 11.64 -5.81
N MET A 215 -14.72 11.68 -6.64
CA MET A 215 -13.44 12.33 -6.31
C MET A 215 -13.59 13.79 -5.90
N LYS A 216 -14.59 14.50 -6.44
CA LYS A 216 -14.91 15.89 -6.07
C LYS A 216 -15.34 16.07 -4.59
N TYR A 217 -15.71 14.99 -3.90
CA TYR A 217 -16.11 15.01 -2.49
C TYR A 217 -14.99 14.54 -1.54
N LEU A 218 -13.90 14.02 -2.07
CA LEU A 218 -12.76 13.52 -1.29
C LEU A 218 -12.02 14.71 -0.66
N LYS A 219 -11.83 14.66 0.67
CA LYS A 219 -10.99 15.61 1.41
C LYS A 219 -9.61 15.00 1.64
N VAL A 220 -8.63 15.46 0.86
CA VAL A 220 -7.24 15.05 1.01
C VAL A 220 -6.62 15.74 2.24
N PRO A 221 -5.94 15.02 3.15
CA PRO A 221 -5.22 15.62 4.26
C PRO A 221 -4.26 16.73 3.82
N GLU A 222 -4.50 17.95 4.30
CA GLU A 222 -3.75 19.14 3.85
C GLU A 222 -2.28 19.09 4.24
N GLY A 223 -1.40 19.49 3.33
CA GLY A 223 0.04 19.64 3.58
C GLY A 223 0.84 18.33 3.57
N ASP A 224 0.19 17.17 3.46
CA ASP A 224 0.87 15.91 3.26
C ASP A 224 1.36 15.78 1.80
N LYS A 225 2.64 15.45 1.65
CA LYS A 225 3.31 15.37 0.34
C LYS A 225 3.44 13.94 -0.19
N ASN A 226 3.12 12.94 0.63
CA ASN A 226 3.26 11.51 0.28
C ASN A 226 1.90 10.84 0.21
N ILE A 227 1.01 11.42 -0.61
CA ILE A 227 -0.32 10.88 -0.88
C ILE A 227 -0.47 10.60 -2.36
N ILE A 228 -0.98 9.41 -2.69
CA ILE A 228 -1.51 9.04 -4.01
C ILE A 228 -3.02 9.00 -3.92
N LEU A 229 -3.70 9.53 -4.94
CA LEU A 229 -5.15 9.42 -5.07
C LEU A 229 -5.49 8.24 -5.99
N SER A 230 -6.34 7.33 -5.54
CA SER A 230 -6.80 6.17 -6.30
C SER A 230 -8.28 6.25 -6.65
N PHE A 231 -8.65 5.72 -7.82
CA PHE A 231 -10.03 5.49 -8.21
C PHE A 231 -10.13 4.24 -9.09
N HIS A 232 -11.27 3.56 -9.07
CA HIS A 232 -11.53 2.41 -9.92
C HIS A 232 -12.31 2.82 -11.17
N TYR A 233 -11.97 2.20 -12.31
CA TYR A 233 -12.58 2.52 -13.59
C TYR A 233 -12.90 1.28 -14.42
N TYR A 234 -14.18 0.92 -14.45
CA TYR A 234 -14.68 -0.23 -15.20
C TYR A 234 -15.68 0.15 -16.30
N ASN A 235 -15.75 1.44 -16.67
CA ASN A 235 -16.69 1.89 -17.69
C ASN A 235 -16.25 1.49 -19.11
N PRO A 236 -17.17 1.09 -20.01
CA PRO A 236 -18.60 0.87 -19.75
C PRO A 236 -18.88 -0.49 -19.11
N MET A 237 -19.62 -0.48 -17.98
CA MET A 237 -19.90 -1.67 -17.16
C MET A 237 -20.50 -2.84 -17.94
N ILE A 238 -21.35 -2.55 -18.94
CA ILE A 238 -21.97 -3.58 -19.79
C ILE A 238 -20.96 -4.40 -20.59
N LEU A 239 -19.81 -3.81 -20.95
CA LEU A 239 -18.75 -4.49 -21.68
C LEU A 239 -17.80 -5.20 -20.73
N THR A 240 -17.33 -4.51 -19.69
CA THR A 240 -16.32 -5.02 -18.76
C THR A 240 -16.83 -6.18 -17.91
N HIS A 241 -18.15 -6.30 -17.75
CA HIS A 241 -18.79 -7.34 -16.94
C HIS A 241 -19.80 -8.18 -17.71
N TYR A 242 -19.65 -8.26 -19.03
CA TYR A 242 -20.50 -9.12 -19.85
C TYR A 242 -20.37 -10.59 -19.40
N GLY A 243 -21.47 -11.18 -18.93
CA GLY A 243 -21.51 -12.57 -18.47
C GLY A 243 -21.14 -12.80 -17.00
N ALA A 244 -20.85 -11.74 -16.23
CA ALA A 244 -20.69 -11.87 -14.78
C ALA A 244 -22.03 -12.23 -14.13
N CYS A 245 -22.13 -13.40 -13.50
CA CYS A 245 -23.32 -13.85 -12.77
C CYS A 245 -23.29 -13.27 -11.34
N GLY A 246 -23.59 -11.99 -11.25
CA GLY A 246 -23.35 -11.17 -10.06
C GLY A 246 -22.97 -9.79 -10.55
N HIS A 247 -23.50 -8.76 -9.91
CA HIS A 247 -23.28 -7.39 -10.34
C HIS A 247 -21.78 -7.04 -10.43
N PRO A 248 -21.45 -6.02 -11.23
CA PRO A 248 -20.21 -5.93 -12.01
C PRO A 248 -18.95 -5.56 -11.20
N SER A 249 -18.33 -6.49 -10.49
CA SER A 249 -17.03 -6.23 -9.83
C SER A 249 -16.02 -7.37 -9.82
N ALA A 250 -16.30 -8.51 -10.46
CA ALA A 250 -15.26 -9.50 -10.78
C ALA A 250 -14.48 -9.09 -12.06
N ALA A 251 -13.99 -7.85 -12.10
CA ALA A 251 -13.14 -7.37 -13.19
C ALA A 251 -11.74 -7.12 -12.67
N ILE A 252 -10.79 -7.60 -13.48
CA ILE A 252 -9.36 -7.33 -13.42
C ILE A 252 -9.16 -5.83 -13.26
N LEU A 253 -8.65 -5.43 -12.09
CA LEU A 253 -8.33 -4.05 -11.73
C LEU A 253 -7.38 -3.43 -12.76
N ALA A 254 -7.87 -2.40 -13.45
CA ALA A 254 -7.03 -1.36 -14.03
C ALA A 254 -6.88 -0.25 -12.98
N THR A 255 -5.75 -0.27 -12.27
CA THR A 255 -5.19 0.90 -11.58
C THR A 255 -4.45 1.78 -12.58
#